data_AF-A0A954SSS2-F1
#
_entry.id   AF-A0A954SSS2-F1
#
_cell.length_a   1.000
_cell.length_b   1.000
_cell.length_c   1.000
_cell.angle_alpha   90.00
_cell.angle_beta   90.00
_cell.angle_gamma   90.00
#
_symmetry.space_group_name_H-M   'P 1'
#
loop_
_entity.id
_entity.type
_entity.pdbx_description
1 polymer ?
#
loop_
_entity_poly.entity_id
_entity_poly.type
_entity_poly.pdbx_seq_one_letter_code
_entity_poly.pdbx_strand_id
1 'polypeptide(L)'
;SGAKGTVPTAGNPGRVGALRPPLPCWSIFTEGHVTYDGRLSACCFDHDGRFSMGQLGEQPFMEAWHSEPFQALRRAHIEKNVAGTACQRCIAYE
;
A
#
# COMPACT_ATOMS: atom_id res chain seq x y z
N SER A 1 3.30 16.08 15.26
CA SER A 1 2.52 17.19 14.65
C SER A 1 3.33 17.75 13.50
N GLY A 2 2.74 17.86 12.32
CA GLY A 2 3.38 18.53 11.19
C GLY A 2 3.37 20.06 11.36
N ALA A 3 4.15 20.76 10.53
CA ALA A 3 4.15 22.21 10.53
C ALA A 3 2.72 22.74 10.37
N LYS A 4 2.33 23.75 11.18
CA LYS A 4 0.99 24.38 11.20
C LYS A 4 -0.15 23.51 11.77
N GLY A 5 0.15 22.56 12.66
CA GLY A 5 -0.89 21.77 13.35
C GLY A 5 -1.54 20.70 12.47
N THR A 6 -0.90 20.34 11.35
CA THR A 6 -1.34 19.20 10.54
C THR A 6 -1.11 17.91 11.30
N VAL A 7 -2.10 17.02 11.22
CA VAL A 7 -2.01 15.66 11.76
C VAL A 7 -1.80 14.74 10.55
N PRO A 8 -0.66 14.06 10.46
CA PRO A 8 -0.49 12.97 9.50
C PRO A 8 -1.65 11.95 9.64
N THR A 9 -2.38 11.68 8.56
CA THR A 9 -3.47 10.68 8.52
C THR A 9 -3.26 9.59 7.47
N ALA A 10 -3.45 8.32 7.84
CA ALA A 10 -3.26 7.12 7.01
C ALA A 10 -3.69 7.18 5.53
N GLY A 11 -2.93 6.50 4.67
CA GLY A 11 -3.23 6.34 3.25
C GLY A 11 -3.19 7.64 2.45
N ASN A 12 -3.82 7.60 1.27
CA ASN A 12 -4.13 8.79 0.49
C ASN A 12 -5.57 9.21 0.83
N PRO A 13 -5.78 10.23 1.69
CA PRO A 13 -7.12 10.65 2.09
C PRO A 13 -7.85 11.37 0.96
N GLY A 14 -7.24 11.56 -0.21
CA GLY A 14 -7.83 12.23 -1.35
C GLY A 14 -7.69 13.76 -1.28
N ARG A 15 -8.54 14.45 -2.04
CA ARG A 15 -8.47 15.90 -2.23
C ARG A 15 -9.09 16.66 -1.05
N VAL A 16 -8.51 17.80 -0.70
CA VAL A 16 -9.10 18.77 0.23
C VAL A 16 -10.54 19.08 -0.17
N GLY A 17 -11.48 18.99 0.78
CA GLY A 17 -12.92 19.14 0.55
C GLY A 17 -13.66 17.84 0.17
N ALA A 18 -12.95 16.72 -0.03
CA ALA A 18 -13.53 15.41 -0.30
C ALA A 18 -12.69 14.27 0.31
N LEU A 19 -12.37 14.41 1.60
CA LEU A 19 -11.51 13.46 2.29
C LEU A 19 -12.17 12.08 2.43
N ARG A 20 -11.36 11.02 2.37
CA ARG A 20 -11.78 9.63 2.50
C ARG A 20 -11.08 8.97 3.69
N PRO A 21 -11.71 7.94 4.31
CA PRO A 21 -11.03 7.11 5.27
C PRO A 21 -9.76 6.49 4.68
N PRO A 22 -8.74 6.23 5.52
CA PRO A 22 -7.46 5.67 5.09
C PRO A 22 -7.54 4.22 4.57
N LEU A 23 -8.56 3.48 5.02
CA LEU A 23 -8.79 2.08 4.68
C LEU A 23 -10.15 1.93 3.97
N PRO A 24 -10.19 1.20 2.84
CA PRO A 24 -9.06 0.64 2.10
C PRO A 24 -8.14 1.71 1.49
N CYS A 25 -6.83 1.45 1.48
CA CYS A 25 -5.84 2.35 0.92
C CYS A 25 -5.95 2.34 -0.61
N TRP A 26 -5.97 3.51 -1.25
CA TRP A 26 -6.12 3.63 -2.70
C TRP A 26 -5.01 2.93 -3.50
N SER A 27 -3.75 3.13 -3.08
CA SER A 27 -2.55 2.64 -3.79
C SER A 27 -2.62 1.14 -4.07
N ILE A 28 -2.99 0.33 -3.07
CA ILE A 28 -2.91 -1.13 -3.19
C ILE A 28 -3.93 -1.72 -4.20
N PHE A 29 -4.96 -0.95 -4.57
CA PHE A 29 -6.01 -1.38 -5.49
C PHE A 29 -5.86 -0.81 -6.90
N THR A 30 -5.09 0.27 -7.06
CA THR A 30 -5.14 1.08 -8.29
C THR A 30 -3.78 1.42 -8.85
N GLU A 31 -2.70 1.21 -8.10
CA GLU A 31 -1.34 1.57 -8.47
C GLU A 31 -0.44 0.33 -8.43
N GLY A 32 0.30 0.07 -9.52
CA GLY A 32 1.35 -0.95 -9.57
C GLY A 32 2.72 -0.29 -9.46
N HIS A 33 3.36 -0.40 -8.30
CA HIS A 33 4.68 0.17 -8.07
C HIS A 33 5.76 -0.85 -8.44
N VAL A 34 6.69 -0.48 -9.33
CA VAL A 34 7.78 -1.37 -9.75
C VAL A 34 9.10 -0.80 -9.26
N THR A 35 9.81 -1.60 -8.49
CA THR A 35 11.14 -1.27 -7.94
C THR A 35 12.24 -1.43 -8.99
N TYR A 36 13.42 -0.84 -8.75
CA TYR A 36 14.53 -0.86 -9.70
C TYR A 36 15.05 -2.28 -10.01
N ASP A 37 14.86 -3.22 -9.08
CA ASP A 37 15.25 -4.62 -9.19
C ASP A 37 14.06 -5.53 -9.56
N GLY A 38 12.96 -4.95 -10.04
CA GLY A 38 11.88 -5.68 -10.69
C GLY A 38 10.84 -6.27 -9.76
N ARG A 39 10.85 -6.00 -8.45
CA ARG A 39 9.72 -6.37 -7.59
C ARG A 39 8.51 -5.48 -7.86
N LEU A 40 7.34 -6.11 -7.97
CA LEU A 40 6.05 -5.44 -7.86
C LEU A 40 5.76 -5.19 -6.38
N SER A 41 5.67 -3.93 -6.00
CA SER A 41 5.37 -3.49 -4.65
C SER A 41 3.92 -3.05 -4.50
N ALA A 42 3.33 -3.32 -3.34
CA ALA A 42 1.99 -2.83 -3.00
C ALA A 42 1.96 -1.33 -2.64
N CYS A 43 3.10 -0.70 -2.34
CA CYS A 43 3.15 0.67 -1.83
C CYS A 43 4.33 1.47 -2.36
N CYS A 44 4.12 2.75 -2.68
CA CYS A 44 5.20 3.66 -3.07
C CYS A 44 6.22 3.94 -1.96
N PHE A 45 5.88 3.67 -0.70
CA PHE A 45 6.79 3.83 0.45
C PHE A 45 7.57 2.55 0.80
N ASP A 46 7.65 1.60 -0.12
CA ASP A 46 8.39 0.34 0.06
C ASP A 46 9.91 0.53 -0.05
N HIS A 47 10.50 1.13 0.97
CA HIS A 47 11.94 1.37 1.02
C HIS A 47 12.76 0.18 1.55
N ASP A 48 12.11 -0.76 2.25
CA ASP A 48 12.74 -1.91 2.89
C ASP A 48 12.30 -3.27 2.32
N GLY A 49 11.44 -3.27 1.29
CA GLY A 49 11.01 -4.46 0.55
C GLY A 49 9.85 -5.23 1.19
N ARG A 50 9.31 -4.77 2.33
CA ARG A 50 8.22 -5.45 3.04
C ARG A 50 6.88 -5.47 2.30
N PHE A 51 6.76 -4.68 1.23
CA PHE A 51 5.55 -4.66 0.39
C PHE A 51 5.73 -5.42 -0.93
N SER A 52 6.73 -6.30 -1.07
CA SER A 52 6.90 -7.14 -2.25
C SER A 52 5.74 -8.11 -2.45
N MET A 53 5.09 -8.03 -3.62
CA MET A 53 3.94 -8.85 -4.02
C MET A 53 4.27 -9.83 -5.16
N GLY A 54 5.45 -9.71 -5.75
CA GLY A 54 5.95 -10.62 -6.78
C GLY A 54 7.20 -10.08 -7.47
N GLN A 55 7.96 -10.98 -8.09
CA GLN A 55 9.15 -10.66 -8.88
C GLN A 55 8.82 -10.64 -10.37
N LEU A 56 8.87 -9.46 -10.99
CA LEU A 56 8.71 -9.34 -12.44
C LEU A 56 9.96 -9.87 -13.13
N GLY A 57 9.77 -10.53 -14.27
CA GLY A 57 10.80 -11.30 -14.98
C GLY A 57 10.76 -12.79 -14.64
N GLU A 58 10.33 -13.15 -13.43
CA GLU A 58 10.01 -14.55 -13.05
C GLU A 58 8.55 -14.90 -13.35
N GLN A 59 7.64 -13.93 -13.18
CA GLN A 59 6.22 -14.08 -13.51
C GLN A 59 5.66 -12.85 -14.26
N PRO A 60 4.57 -13.01 -15.04
CA PRO A 60 3.87 -11.89 -15.67
C PRO A 60 3.30 -10.91 -14.64
N PHE A 61 3.21 -9.63 -15.02
CA PHE A 61 2.66 -8.58 -14.15
C PHE A 61 1.28 -8.95 -13.59
N MET A 62 0.37 -9.48 -14.41
CA MET A 62 -0.99 -9.81 -13.96
C MET A 62 -1.04 -11.01 -13.01
N GLU A 63 -0.04 -11.89 -13.06
CA GLU A 63 0.11 -12.97 -12.09
C GLU A 63 0.59 -12.42 -10.75
N ALA A 64 1.63 -11.58 -10.75
CA ALA A 64 2.09 -10.88 -9.54
C ALA A 64 1.00 -9.96 -8.95
N TRP A 65 0.23 -9.27 -9.80
CA TRP A 65 -0.87 -8.39 -9.37
C TRP A 65 -2.02 -9.17 -8.70
N HIS A 66 -2.25 -10.40 -9.12
CA HIS A 66 -3.24 -11.30 -8.53
C HIS A 66 -2.60 -12.35 -7.62
N SER A 67 -1.37 -12.13 -7.14
CA SER A 67 -0.71 -13.08 -6.26
C SER A 67 -1.45 -13.23 -4.93
N GLU A 68 -1.34 -14.39 -4.31
CA GLU A 68 -1.91 -14.66 -2.98
C GLU A 68 -1.53 -13.59 -1.93
N PRO A 69 -0.25 -13.17 -1.78
CA PRO A 69 0.10 -12.12 -0.82
C PRO A 69 -0.58 -10.78 -1.12
N PHE A 70 -0.74 -10.40 -2.39
CA PHE A 70 -1.41 -9.14 -2.74
C PHE A 70 -2.92 -9.23 -2.47
N GLN A 71 -3.55 -10.35 -2.80
CA GLN A 71 -4.95 -10.58 -2.48
C GLN A 71 -5.21 -10.59 -0.97
N ALA A 72 -4.34 -11.23 -0.18
CA ALA A 72 -4.44 -11.25 1.28
C ALA A 72 -4.33 -9.83 1.87
N LEU A 73 -3.38 -9.02 1.39
CA LEU A 73 -3.24 -7.63 1.81
C LEU A 73 -4.48 -6.80 1.46
N ARG A 74 -5.03 -6.96 0.25
CA ARG A 74 -6.26 -6.27 -0.18
C ARG A 74 -7.47 -6.67 0.65
N ARG A 75 -7.62 -7.95 0.98
CA ARG A 75 -8.69 -8.45 1.86
C ARG A 75 -8.64 -7.79 3.24
N ALA A 76 -7.45 -7.72 3.86
CA ALA A 76 -7.25 -7.01 5.12
C ALA A 76 -7.69 -5.54 5.07
N HIS A 77 -7.51 -4.86 3.93
CA HIS A 77 -7.94 -3.48 3.74
C HIS A 77 -9.46 -3.33 3.54
N ILE A 78 -10.10 -4.26 2.85
CA ILE A 78 -11.57 -4.30 2.70
C ILE A 78 -12.23 -4.53 4.07
N GLU A 79 -11.66 -5.44 4.86
CA GLU A 79 -12.10 -5.76 6.22
C GLU A 79 -11.73 -4.66 7.23
N LYS A 80 -10.96 -3.65 6.83
CA LYS A 80 -10.40 -2.59 7.69
C LYS A 80 -9.61 -3.13 8.89
N ASN A 81 -9.05 -4.33 8.75
CA ASN A 81 -8.22 -4.98 9.75
C ASN A 81 -6.86 -5.32 9.13
N VAL A 82 -5.94 -4.37 9.20
CA VAL A 82 -4.58 -4.52 8.66
C VAL A 82 -3.57 -5.00 9.71
N ALA A 83 -4.04 -5.49 10.85
CA ALA A 83 -3.18 -6.07 11.87
C ALA A 83 -2.38 -7.26 11.31
N GLY A 84 -1.12 -7.37 11.68
CA GLY A 84 -0.17 -8.37 11.18
C GLY A 84 0.37 -8.11 9.77
N THR A 85 -0.12 -7.10 9.05
CA THR A 85 0.35 -6.78 7.69
C THR A 85 1.44 -5.71 7.70
N ALA A 86 2.13 -5.55 6.57
CA ALA A 86 3.05 -4.43 6.34
C ALA A 86 2.38 -3.03 6.47
N CYS A 87 1.05 -2.95 6.36
CA CYS A 87 0.29 -1.72 6.55
C CYS A 87 -0.14 -1.46 8.00
N GLN A 88 0.10 -2.37 8.96
CA GLN A 88 -0.31 -2.20 10.36
C GLN A 88 0.23 -0.89 10.94
N ARG A 89 1.48 -0.57 10.65
CA ARG A 89 2.11 0.72 10.95
C ARG A 89 2.48 1.36 9.62
N CYS A 90 1.55 2.15 9.08
CA CYS A 90 1.81 2.83 7.83
C CYS A 90 2.93 3.85 8.03
N ILE A 91 3.96 3.77 7.19
CA ILE A 91 5.18 4.59 7.28
C ILE A 91 4.93 6.09 7.05
N ALA A 92 3.79 6.48 6.49
CA ALA A 92 3.43 7.89 6.44
C ALA A 92 3.14 8.50 7.84
N TYR A 93 3.17 7.71 8.92
CA TYR A 93 2.98 8.13 10.32
C TYR A 93 4.09 7.70 11.29
N GLU A 94 5.05 6.87 10.88
CA GLU A 94 6.28 6.60 11.67
C GLU A 94 7.30 7.71 11.36
#